data_AF-A0A9D1YTT8-F1
#
_entry.id   AF-A0A9D1YTT8-F1
#
_cell.length_a   1.000
_cell.length_b   1.000
_cell.length_c   1.000
_cell.angle_alpha   90.00
_cell.angle_beta   90.00
_cell.angle_gamma   90.00
#
_symmetry.space_group_name_H-M   'P 1'
#
loop_
_entity.id
_entity.type
_entity.pdbx_description
1 polymer ?
#
loop_
_entity_poly.entity_id
_entity_poly.type
_entity_poly.pdbx_seq_one_letter_code
_entity_poly.pdbx_strand_id
1 'polypeptide(L)' 'MLTPEDIMQKRFRAVRFREGYDSDDVDGFLDQVAVSLRTATELNDQLGIRMVQLEEELRRHGIPVPPQ' A
#
# COMPACT_ATOMS: atom_id res chain seq x y z
N MET A 1 -2.53 1.18 10.82
CA MET A 1 -2.39 1.37 9.37
C MET A 1 -3.52 0.59 8.71
N LEU A 2 -4.04 1.10 7.59
CA LEU A 2 -5.02 0.37 6.78
C LEU A 2 -4.26 -0.68 5.97
N THR A 3 -4.55 -1.96 6.18
CA THR A 3 -3.95 -3.05 5.40
C THR A 3 -4.87 -3.46 4.25
N PRO A 4 -4.36 -4.15 3.21
CA PRO A 4 -5.22 -4.71 2.16
C PRO A 4 -6.32 -5.63 2.73
N GLU A 5 -6.02 -6.37 3.80
CA GLU A 5 -6.98 -7.23 4.49
C GLU A 5 -8.10 -6.44 5.17
N ASP A 6 -7.80 -5.24 5.71
CA ASP A 6 -8.81 -4.35 6.31
C ASP A 6 -9.84 -3.86 5.28
N ILE A 7 -9.45 -3.77 4.01
CA ILE A 7 -10.34 -3.40 2.91
C ILE A 7 -11.23 -4.56 2.52
N MET A 8 -10.65 -5.76 2.39
CA MET A 8 -11.41 -6.98 2.08
C MET A 8 -12.42 -7.35 3.17
N GLN A 9 -12.12 -7.06 4.43
CA GLN A 9 -13.03 -7.34 5.56
C GLN A 9 -14.09 -6.25 5.77
N LYS A 10 -14.02 -5.14 5.04
CA LYS A 10 -14.90 -3.99 5.27
C LYS A 10 -16.32 -4.29 4.77
N ARG A 11 -17.28 -4.39 5.68
CA ARG A 11 -18.71 -4.51 5.34
C ARG A 11 -19.38 -3.14 5.33
N PHE A 12 -19.84 -2.70 4.15
CA PHE A 12 -20.62 -1.49 4.01
C PHE A 12 -22.10 -1.73 4.34
N ARG A 13 -22.77 -0.73 4.92
CA ARG A 13 -24.19 -0.81 5.26
C ARG A 13 -25.02 -0.53 4.01
N ALA A 14 -25.87 -1.48 3.61
CA ALA A 14 -26.81 -1.29 2.51
C ALA A 14 -27.82 -0.16 2.82
N VAL A 15 -28.00 0.78 1.89
CA VAL A 15 -28.94 1.91 2.03
C VAL A 15 -30.12 1.66 1.09
N ARG A 16 -31.27 1.31 1.66
CA ARG A 16 -32.42 0.79 0.88
C ARG A 16 -33.34 1.86 0.27
N PHE A 17 -33.10 3.15 0.57
CA PHE A 17 -34.02 4.26 0.25
C PHE A 17 -33.31 5.50 -0.32
N ARG A 18 -32.06 5.39 -0.75
CA ARG A 18 -31.29 6.47 -1.43
C ARG A 18 -30.46 5.87 -2.54
N GLU A 19 -30.12 6.68 -3.55
CA GLU A 19 -29.04 6.37 -4.51
C GLU A 19 -27.81 5.91 -3.73
N GLY A 20 -27.46 4.66 -3.90
CA GLY A 20 -26.28 4.02 -3.33
C GLY A 20 -25.45 3.44 -4.47
N TYR A 21 -24.16 3.27 -4.23
CA TYR A 21 -23.32 2.53 -5.15
C TYR A 21 -23.81 1.09 -5.24
N ASP A 22 -23.79 0.54 -6.45
CA ASP A 22 -24.04 -0.89 -6.66
C ASP A 22 -22.98 -1.70 -5.87
N SER A 23 -23.43 -2.75 -5.19
CA SER A 23 -22.52 -3.50 -4.30
C SER A 23 -21.47 -4.28 -5.09
N ASP A 24 -21.81 -4.78 -6.27
CA ASP A 24 -20.87 -5.51 -7.12
C ASP A 24 -19.81 -4.54 -7.70
N ASP A 25 -20.22 -3.31 -8.05
CA ASP A 25 -19.29 -2.26 -8.49
C ASP A 25 -18.34 -1.81 -7.36
N VAL A 26 -18.86 -1.70 -6.13
CA VAL A 26 -18.03 -1.38 -4.95
C VAL A 26 -17.04 -2.50 -4.67
N ASP A 27 -17.49 -3.75 -4.66
CA ASP A 27 -16.63 -4.90 -4.40
C ASP A 27 -15.50 -4.99 -5.45
N GLY A 28 -15.80 -4.81 -6.74
CA GLY A 28 -14.80 -4.77 -7.80
C GLY A 28 -13.79 -3.62 -7.67
N PHE A 29 -14.22 -2.45 -7.21
CA PHE A 29 -13.32 -1.33 -6.92
C PHE A 29 -12.41 -1.64 -5.71
N LEU A 30 -12.95 -2.24 -4.65
CA LEU A 30 -12.18 -2.60 -3.45
C LEU A 30 -11.11 -3.65 -3.76
N ASP A 31 -11.39 -4.61 -4.63
CA ASP A 31 -10.39 -5.56 -5.13
C ASP A 31 -9.22 -4.85 -5.82
N GLN A 32 -9.51 -3.88 -6.69
CA GLN A 32 -8.48 -3.09 -7.38
C GLN A 32 -7.64 -2.26 -6.40
N VAL A 33 -8.28 -1.65 -5.39
CA VAL A 33 -7.60 -0.88 -4.35
C VAL A 33 -6.71 -1.80 -3.50
N ALA A 34 -7.18 -3.00 -3.16
CA ALA A 34 -6.40 -3.97 -2.38
C ALA A 34 -5.14 -4.41 -3.14
N VAL A 35 -5.25 -4.71 -4.43
CA VAL A 35 -4.09 -5.04 -5.30
C VAL A 35 -3.11 -3.87 -5.37
N SER A 36 -3.62 -2.65 -5.53
CA SER A 36 -2.80 -1.44 -5.62
C SER A 36 -2.05 -1.16 -4.32
N LEU A 37 -2.72 -1.29 -3.17
CA LEU A 37 -2.10 -1.10 -1.86
C LEU A 37 -1.03 -2.14 -1.59
N ARG A 38 -1.30 -3.42 -1.89
CA ARG A 38 -0.30 -4.46 -1.75
C ARG A 38 0.95 -4.14 -2.57
N THR A 39 0.77 -3.76 -3.84
CA THR A 39 1.88 -3.39 -4.73
C THR A 39 2.65 -2.18 -4.18
N ALA A 40 1.95 -1.16 -3.69
CA ALA A 40 2.58 0.03 -3.13
C ALA A 40 3.39 -0.28 -1.86
N THR A 41 2.89 -1.16 -0.99
CA THR A 41 3.61 -1.62 0.20
C THR A 41 4.86 -2.41 -0.20
N GLU A 42 4.74 -3.36 -1.13
CA GLU A 42 5.88 -4.15 -1.62
C GLU A 42 6.97 -3.27 -2.26
N LEU A 43 6.58 -2.25 -3.04
CA LEU A 43 7.52 -1.29 -3.62
C LEU A 43 8.18 -0.40 -2.57
N ASN A 44 7.43 0.06 -1.56
CA ASN A 44 8.00 0.83 -0.45
C ASN A 44 9.02 0.00 0.33
N ASP A 45 8.74 -1.27 0.59
CA ASP A 45 9.66 -2.18 1.27
C ASP A 45 10.93 -2.41 0.42
N GLN A 46 10.78 -2.60 -0.89
CA GLN A 46 11.91 -2.72 -1.82
C GLN A 46 12.76 -1.44 -1.87
N LEU A 47 12.13 -0.27 -1.89
CA LEU A 47 12.82 1.02 -1.83
C LEU A 47 13.60 1.16 -0.53
N GLY A 48 13.01 0.80 0.62
CA GLY A 48 13.68 0.79 1.91
C GLY A 48 14.91 -0.11 1.93
N ILE A 49 14.79 -1.35 1.42
CA ILE A 49 15.92 -2.27 1.28
C ILE A 49 17.01 -1.68 0.39
N ARG A 50 16.63 -1.12 -0.77
CA ARG A 50 17.58 -0.54 -1.72
C ARG A 50 18.30 0.66 -1.14
N MET A 51 17.61 1.50 -0.37
CA MET A 51 18.23 2.62 0.34
C MET A 51 19.31 2.13 1.30
N VAL A 52 18.99 1.17 2.17
CA VAL A 52 19.96 0.59 3.12
C VAL A 52 21.18 0.00 2.39
N GLN A 53 20.95 -0.72 1.29
CA GLN A 53 22.02 -1.28 0.46
C GLN A 53 22.94 -0.20 -0.12
N LEU A 54 22.35 0.85 -0.71
CA LEU A 54 23.11 1.96 -1.30
C LEU A 54 23.87 2.74 -0.24
N GLU A 55 23.27 3.00 0.93
CA GLU A 55 23.96 3.66 2.04
C GLU A 55 25.18 2.85 2.50
N GLU A 56 25.05 1.53 2.60
CA GLU A 56 26.15 0.66 2.97
C GLU A 56 27.25 0.59 1.88
N GLU A 57 26.87 0.64 0.60
CA GLU A 57 27.82 0.77 -0.51
C GLU A 57 28.57 2.11 -0.47
N LEU A 58 27.88 3.22 -0.21
CA LEU A 58 28.49 4.53 -0.07
C LEU A 58 29.48 4.57 1.11
N ARG A 59 29.10 4.01 2.26
CA ARG A 59 29.97 3.87 3.42
C ARG A 59 31.22 3.04 3.11
N ARG A 60 31.06 1.92 2.40
CA ARG A 60 32.18 1.08 1.96
C ARG A 60 33.17 1.83 1.05
N HIS A 61 32.69 2.78 0.25
CA HIS A 61 33.54 3.62 -0.60
C HIS A 61 34.07 4.87 0.10
N GLY A 62 33.85 5.01 1.41
CA GLY A 62 34.30 6.17 2.19
C GLY A 62 33.52 7.46 1.91
N ILE A 63 32.35 7.36 1.26
CA ILE A 63 31.48 8.50 0.99
C ILE A 63 30.58 8.70 2.23
N PRO A 64 30.63 9.87 2.90
CA PRO A 64 29.80 10.12 4.07
C PRO A 64 28.32 10.22 3.68
N VAL A 65 27.48 9.43 4.35
CA VAL A 65 26.02 9.40 4.18
C VAL A 65 25.38 10.31 5.23
N PRO A 66 24.52 11.28 4.85
CA PRO A 66 23.80 12.10 5.80
C PRO A 66 22.82 11.26 6.63
N PRO A 67 22.63 11.54 7.94
CA PRO A 67 21.67 10.82 8.77
C PRO A 67 20.23 11.06 8.30
N GLN A 68 19.41 10.00 8.36
CA GLN A 68 17.96 10.04 8.10
C GLN A 68 17.19 10.60 9.30
#